data_AF-A0A914NE52-F1
#
_entry.id   AF-A0A914NE52-F1
#
_cell.length_a   1.000
_cell.length_b   1.000
_cell.length_c   1.000
_cell.angle_alpha   90.00
_cell.angle_beta   90.00
_cell.angle_gamma   90.00
#
_symmetry.space_group_name_H-M   'P 1'
#
loop_
_entity.id
_entity.type
_entity.pdbx_description
1 polymer ?
#
loop_
_entity_poly.entity_id
_entity_poly.type
_entity_poly.pdbx_seq_one_letter_code
_entity_poly.pdbx_strand_id
1 'polypeptide(L)'
;MFGIQITGHSLGGALASLAAAKIVHSKAIPQERIKLVTFGQPRTGDSGFASGMASSLSFYNYRVTRARDLVVHVPPRVFQDYAHYRTEIFYDNDMKPGAKWIRCVGGDEDKNCANKYGHYLPCQ
;
A
#
# COMPACT_ATOMS: atom_id res chain seq x y z
N MET A 1 -19.35 1.31 -19.94
CA MET A 1 -19.44 1.14 -18.47
C MET A 1 -18.11 1.59 -17.85
N PHE A 2 -18.13 2.41 -16.79
CA PHE A 2 -16.92 3.05 -16.24
C PHE A 2 -16.34 2.28 -15.04
N GLY A 3 -15.03 2.40 -14.84
CA GLY A 3 -14.31 1.92 -13.64
C GLY A 3 -14.00 3.08 -12.69
N ILE A 4 -13.72 2.77 -11.42
CA ILE A 4 -13.34 3.75 -10.40
C ILE A 4 -11.88 3.56 -10.04
N GLN A 5 -11.12 4.67 -10.10
CA GLN A 5 -9.76 4.73 -9.60
C GLN A 5 -9.72 5.58 -8.33
N ILE A 6 -9.19 4.99 -7.27
CA ILE A 6 -9.04 5.60 -5.95
C ILE A 6 -7.54 5.78 -5.73
N THR A 7 -7.14 7.00 -5.40
CA THR A 7 -5.73 7.34 -5.20
C THR A 7 -5.55 8.36 -4.10
N GLY A 8 -4.33 8.43 -3.58
CA GLY A 8 -3.95 9.38 -2.55
C GLY A 8 -2.46 9.30 -2.23
N HIS A 9 -1.92 10.41 -1.76
CA HIS A 9 -0.53 10.53 -1.33
C HIS A 9 -0.45 10.68 0.19
N SER A 10 0.57 10.07 0.83
CA SER A 10 0.80 10.16 2.27
C SER A 10 -0.45 9.70 3.05
N LEU A 11 -0.94 10.49 4.00
CA LEU A 11 -2.19 10.23 4.72
C LEU A 11 -3.41 10.06 3.77
N GLY A 12 -3.42 10.78 2.65
CA GLY A 12 -4.45 10.59 1.62
C GLY A 12 -4.42 9.18 1.01
N GLY A 13 -3.26 8.54 0.96
CA GLY A 13 -3.13 7.13 0.59
C GLY A 13 -3.87 6.23 1.58
N ALA A 14 -3.68 6.43 2.89
CA ALA A 14 -4.40 5.69 3.92
C ALA A 14 -5.93 5.86 3.79
N LEU A 15 -6.40 7.09 3.62
CA LEU A 15 -7.82 7.36 3.39
C LEU A 15 -8.35 6.69 2.11
N ALA A 16 -7.56 6.68 1.03
CA ALA A 16 -7.90 5.99 -0.21
C ALA A 16 -8.07 4.48 0.01
N SER A 17 -7.21 3.84 0.81
CA SER A 17 -7.38 2.42 1.17
C SER A 17 -8.64 2.15 1.98
N LEU A 18 -8.96 3.01 2.95
CA LEU A 18 -10.21 2.88 3.72
C LEU A 18 -11.44 3.07 2.85
N ALA A 19 -11.42 4.06 1.94
CA ALA A 19 -12.49 4.29 0.97
C ALA A 19 -12.68 3.08 0.05
N ALA A 20 -11.58 2.52 -0.47
CA ALA A 20 -11.62 1.32 -1.29
C ALA A 20 -12.22 0.12 -0.53
N ALA A 21 -11.79 -0.10 0.73
CA ALA A 21 -12.35 -1.14 1.59
C ALA A 21 -13.87 -0.96 1.79
N LYS A 22 -14.31 0.28 2.05
CA LYS A 22 -15.73 0.60 2.23
C LYS A 22 -16.55 0.34 0.96
N ILE A 23 -16.04 0.73 -0.20
CA ILE A 23 -16.72 0.52 -1.49
C ILE A 23 -16.85 -0.98 -1.78
N VAL A 24 -15.76 -1.75 -1.60
CA VAL A 24 -15.81 -3.20 -1.82
C VAL A 24 -16.79 -3.86 -0.87
N HIS A 25 -16.76 -3.48 0.42
CA HIS A 25 -17.69 -4.02 1.42
C HIS A 25 -19.16 -3.69 1.10
N SER A 26 -19.44 -2.50 0.54
CA SER A 26 -20.80 -2.10 0.14
C SER A 26 -21.37 -2.93 -1.01
N LYS A 27 -20.52 -3.64 -1.77
CA LYS A 27 -20.89 -4.38 -3.01
C LYS A 27 -21.60 -3.53 -4.07
N ALA A 28 -21.53 -2.20 -3.97
CA ALA A 28 -22.13 -1.28 -4.93
C ALA A 28 -21.45 -1.35 -6.31
N ILE A 29 -20.17 -1.78 -6.34
CA ILE A 29 -19.35 -1.84 -7.54
C ILE A 29 -18.60 -3.18 -7.55
N PRO A 30 -18.60 -3.92 -8.69
CA PRO A 30 -17.79 -5.11 -8.88
C PRO A 30 -16.30 -4.83 -8.64
N GLN A 31 -15.62 -5.76 -7.97
CA GLN A 31 -14.23 -5.60 -7.53
C GLN A 31 -13.27 -5.40 -8.71
N GLU A 32 -13.59 -5.97 -9.87
CA GLU A 32 -12.81 -5.87 -11.12
C GLU A 32 -12.78 -4.43 -11.66
N ARG A 33 -13.73 -3.61 -11.25
CA ARG A 33 -13.86 -2.20 -11.67
C ARG A 33 -13.23 -1.22 -10.69
N ILE A 34 -12.69 -1.70 -9.57
CA ILE A 34 -12.08 -0.86 -8.54
C ILE A 34 -10.56 -0.95 -8.68
N LYS A 35 -9.91 0.20 -8.85
CA LYS A 35 -8.44 0.31 -8.89
C LYS A 35 -7.98 1.19 -7.74
N LEU A 36 -7.12 0.67 -6.88
CA LEU A 36 -6.50 1.40 -5.79
C LEU A 36 -5.00 1.59 -6.08
N VAL A 37 -4.56 2.84 -6.16
CA VAL A 37 -3.14 3.18 -6.32
C VAL A 37 -2.79 4.26 -5.31
N THR A 38 -1.93 3.96 -4.35
CA THR A 38 -1.51 4.90 -3.31
C THR A 38 -0.04 5.26 -3.45
N PHE A 39 0.36 6.43 -2.95
CA PHE A 39 1.75 6.92 -3.02
C PHE A 39 2.23 7.28 -1.62
N GLY A 40 3.35 6.72 -1.17
CA GLY A 40 3.91 7.01 0.17
C GLY A 40 2.94 6.72 1.31
N GLN A 41 2.10 5.69 1.16
CA GLN A 41 1.04 5.38 2.12
C GLN A 41 1.61 4.83 3.45
N PRO A 42 1.18 5.34 4.61
CA PRO A 42 1.47 4.74 5.91
C PRO A 42 0.65 3.47 6.15
N ARG A 43 1.07 2.63 7.10
CA ARG A 43 0.32 1.43 7.49
C ARG A 43 -1.05 1.88 8.00
N THR A 44 -2.10 1.29 7.45
CA THR A 44 -3.48 1.80 7.60
C THR A 44 -4.35 0.93 8.51
N GLY A 45 -3.96 -0.33 8.73
CA GLY A 45 -4.67 -1.26 9.61
C GLY A 45 -3.77 -2.43 10.00
N ASP A 46 -4.34 -3.37 10.76
CA ASP A 46 -3.65 -4.56 11.23
C ASP A 46 -3.46 -5.62 10.11
N SER A 47 -2.83 -6.74 10.45
CA SER A 47 -2.66 -7.89 9.54
C SER A 47 -3.99 -8.45 9.02
N GLY A 48 -5.07 -8.36 9.81
CA GLY A 48 -6.43 -8.74 9.42
C GLY A 48 -6.98 -7.84 8.31
N PHE A 49 -6.85 -6.53 8.47
CA PHE A 49 -7.21 -5.54 7.47
C PHE A 49 -6.38 -5.72 6.19
N ALA A 50 -5.06 -5.90 6.31
CA ALA A 50 -4.17 -6.11 5.18
C ALA A 50 -4.54 -7.36 4.37
N SER A 51 -4.85 -8.47 5.06
CA SER A 51 -5.29 -9.73 4.46
C SER A 51 -6.67 -9.61 3.81
N GLY A 52 -7.60 -8.90 4.47
CA GLY A 52 -8.94 -8.61 3.94
C GLY A 52 -8.88 -7.78 2.66
N MET A 53 -8.03 -6.75 2.63
CA MET A 53 -7.78 -5.93 1.45
C MET A 53 -7.16 -6.73 0.30
N ALA A 54 -6.15 -7.56 0.59
CA ALA A 54 -5.51 -8.41 -0.41
C ALA A 54 -6.48 -9.41 -1.05
N SER A 55 -7.44 -9.91 -0.27
CA SER A 55 -8.46 -10.86 -0.74
C SER A 55 -9.56 -10.16 -1.54
N SER A 56 -10.01 -9.00 -1.07
CA SER A 56 -11.17 -8.27 -1.60
C SER A 56 -10.85 -7.40 -2.83
N LEU A 57 -9.58 -7.01 -3.02
CA LEU A 57 -9.12 -6.20 -4.17
C LEU A 57 -8.08 -6.96 -4.98
N SER A 58 -8.38 -8.19 -5.38
CA SER A 58 -7.40 -9.15 -5.91
C SER A 58 -6.72 -8.71 -7.22
N PHE A 59 -7.30 -7.75 -7.96
CA PHE A 59 -6.84 -7.35 -9.29
C PHE A 59 -5.94 -6.10 -9.29
N TYR A 60 -6.38 -5.00 -8.66
CA TYR A 60 -5.72 -3.69 -8.79
C TYR A 60 -5.60 -2.99 -7.43
N ASN A 61 -4.66 -3.44 -6.60
CA ASN A 61 -4.18 -2.72 -5.43
C ASN A 61 -2.67 -2.53 -5.53
N TYR A 62 -2.19 -1.29 -5.56
CA TYR A 62 -0.76 -0.99 -5.63
C TYR A 62 -0.40 0.11 -4.64
N ARG A 63 0.69 -0.12 -3.89
CA ARG A 63 1.34 0.90 -3.08
C ARG A 63 2.62 1.31 -3.77
N VAL A 64 2.73 2.57 -4.14
CA VAL A 64 3.93 3.14 -4.75
C VAL A 64 4.76 3.79 -3.66
N THR A 65 6.00 3.34 -3.52
CA THR A 65 6.91 3.74 -2.44
C THR A 65 8.24 4.22 -3.02
N ARG A 66 8.92 5.14 -2.32
CA ARG A 66 10.16 5.77 -2.77
C ARG A 66 11.27 5.60 -1.75
N ALA A 67 12.40 5.02 -2.17
CA ALA A 67 13.67 5.01 -1.45
C ALA A 67 13.51 4.96 0.08
N ARG A 68 13.93 6.00 0.79
CA ARG A 68 13.92 6.13 2.26
C ARG A 68 12.69 6.88 2.80
N ASP A 69 11.53 6.75 2.15
CA ASP A 69 10.30 7.38 2.63
C ASP A 69 9.85 6.77 3.97
N LEU A 70 10.03 7.56 5.03
CA LEU A 70 9.70 7.16 6.40
C LEU A 70 8.20 6.98 6.62
N VAL A 71 7.35 7.65 5.83
CA VAL A 71 5.88 7.59 5.99
C VAL A 71 5.39 6.16 5.76
N VAL A 72 6.01 5.43 4.83
CA VAL A 72 5.66 4.04 4.53
C VAL A 72 5.90 3.12 5.73
N HIS A 73 6.79 3.50 6.64
CA HIS A 73 7.16 2.67 7.78
C HIS A 73 6.46 3.05 9.09
N VAL A 74 5.48 3.95 9.07
CA VAL A 74 4.67 4.31 10.23
C VAL A 74 3.20 3.93 10.04
N PRO A 75 2.45 3.59 11.12
CA PRO A 75 2.94 3.24 12.46
C PRO A 75 3.83 1.99 12.45
N PRO A 76 4.82 1.84 13.37
CA PRO A 76 5.66 0.65 13.45
C PRO A 76 4.84 -0.64 13.65
N ARG A 77 5.30 -1.78 13.11
CA ARG A 77 4.60 -3.07 13.25
C ARG A 77 4.42 -3.49 14.71
N VAL A 78 5.40 -3.20 15.58
CA VAL A 78 5.33 -3.48 17.03
C VAL A 78 4.20 -2.74 17.72
N PHE A 79 3.71 -1.65 17.13
CA PHE A 79 2.55 -0.95 17.63
C PHE A 79 1.31 -1.60 17.01
N GLN A 80 0.62 -2.46 17.76
CA GLN A 80 -0.69 -3.05 17.42
C GLN A 80 -0.76 -3.81 16.07
N ASP A 81 0.34 -4.43 15.63
CA ASP A 81 0.39 -5.28 14.42
C ASP A 81 -0.04 -4.58 13.12
N TYR A 82 0.26 -3.28 13.01
CA TYR A 82 -0.01 -2.54 11.77
C TYR A 82 0.76 -3.17 10.61
N ALA A 83 0.05 -3.44 9.51
CA ALA A 83 0.60 -4.13 8.36
C ALA A 83 0.17 -3.47 7.05
N HIS A 84 1.02 -3.63 6.04
CA HIS A 84 0.74 -3.25 4.67
C HIS A 84 0.14 -4.41 3.87
N TYR A 85 -0.72 -4.09 2.90
CA TYR A 85 -1.24 -5.07 1.95
C TYR A 85 -0.28 -5.34 0.78
N ARG A 86 -0.56 -6.45 0.09
CA ARG A 86 0.38 -7.35 -0.63
C ARG A 86 1.27 -6.75 -1.73
N THR A 87 0.84 -5.74 -2.49
CA THR A 87 1.59 -5.32 -3.69
C THR A 87 2.24 -3.96 -3.54
N GLU A 88 3.57 -3.97 -3.53
CA GLU A 88 4.40 -2.77 -3.49
C GLU A 88 5.13 -2.57 -4.84
N ILE A 89 5.05 -1.34 -5.36
CA ILE A 89 5.83 -0.85 -6.48
C ILE A 89 6.87 0.11 -5.93
N PHE A 90 8.09 -0.38 -5.80
CA PHE A 90 9.17 0.33 -5.13
C PHE A 90 10.11 0.99 -6.13
N TYR A 91 10.38 2.27 -5.90
CA TYR A 91 11.38 3.04 -6.63
C TYR A 91 12.58 3.31 -5.73
N ASP A 92 13.71 2.67 -6.04
CA ASP A 92 14.98 2.91 -5.35
C ASP A 92 15.76 4.10 -5.94
N ASN A 93 15.04 5.14 -6.36
CA ASN A 93 15.57 6.26 -7.09
C ASN A 93 14.63 7.46 -6.99
N ASP A 94 14.90 8.49 -7.79
CA ASP A 94 14.15 9.73 -7.75
C ASP A 94 12.77 9.71 -8.42
N MET A 95 12.28 8.56 -8.93
CA MET A 95 11.03 8.44 -9.68
C MET A 95 10.99 9.31 -10.96
N LYS A 96 12.14 9.59 -11.57
CA LYS A 96 12.20 10.32 -12.85
C LYS A 96 11.50 9.53 -13.96
N PRO A 97 10.98 10.19 -15.02
CA PRO A 97 10.45 9.48 -16.18
C PRO A 97 11.45 8.45 -16.73
N GLY A 98 11.02 7.20 -16.91
CA GLY A 98 11.88 6.09 -17.35
C GLY A 98 12.69 5.42 -16.23
N ALA A 99 12.51 5.83 -14.97
CA ALA A 99 13.15 5.19 -13.84
C ALA A 99 12.70 3.72 -13.68
N LYS A 100 13.65 2.85 -13.33
CA LYS A 100 13.38 1.45 -13.01
C LYS A 100 12.67 1.33 -11.66
N TRP A 101 11.79 0.35 -11.55
CA TRP A 101 11.06 0.02 -10.34
C TRP A 101 11.07 -1.48 -10.10
N ILE A 102 10.85 -1.87 -8.85
CA ILE A 102 10.80 -3.26 -8.40
C ILE A 102 9.37 -3.56 -7.96
N ARG A 103 8.83 -4.69 -8.42
CA ARG A 103 7.55 -5.21 -7.93
C ARG A 103 7.82 -6.19 -6.80
N CYS A 104 7.47 -5.80 -5.58
CA CYS A 104 7.46 -6.74 -4.46
C CYS A 104 6.06 -7.32 -4.30
N VAL A 105 5.97 -8.64 -4.44
CA VAL A 105 4.74 -9.41 -4.30
C VAL A 105 4.91 -10.38 -3.14
N GLY A 106 4.39 -10.00 -1.98
CA GLY A 106 4.53 -10.79 -0.75
C GLY A 106 3.62 -10.22 0.32
N GLY A 107 2.96 -11.08 1.09
CA GLY A 107 2.05 -10.67 2.17
C GLY A 107 2.74 -9.94 3.32
N ASP A 108 4.07 -10.00 3.37
CA ASP A 108 4.92 -9.26 4.29
C ASP A 108 5.82 -8.30 3.54
N GLU A 109 6.08 -7.14 4.15
CA GLU A 109 6.93 -6.07 3.62
C GLU A 109 8.31 -6.61 3.23
N ASP A 110 8.50 -6.76 1.92
CA ASP A 110 9.68 -7.41 1.35
C ASP A 110 10.95 -6.61 1.68
N LYS A 111 11.96 -7.30 2.22
CA LYS A 111 13.29 -6.75 2.54
C LYS A 111 14.06 -6.26 1.30
N ASN A 112 13.59 -6.55 0.09
CA ASN A 112 14.16 -6.04 -1.16
C ASN A 112 13.54 -4.71 -1.60
N CYS A 113 12.39 -4.31 -1.03
CA CYS A 113 11.69 -3.06 -1.32
C CYS A 113 11.91 -2.03 -0.20
N ALA A 114 10.95 -1.15 0.09
CA ALA A 114 11.13 -0.07 1.06
C ALA A 114 11.59 -0.58 2.44
N ASN A 115 11.18 -1.80 2.83
CA ASN A 115 11.53 -2.37 4.13
C ASN A 115 13.04 -2.55 4.36
N LYS A 116 13.86 -2.55 3.29
CA LYS A 116 15.33 -2.50 3.43
C LYS A 116 15.82 -1.25 4.17
N TYR A 117 15.02 -0.19 4.19
CA TYR A 117 15.27 1.05 4.94
C TYR A 117 14.46 1.14 6.24
N GLY A 118 13.72 0.10 6.62
CA GLY A 118 12.91 0.08 7.84
C GLY A 118 13.74 0.21 9.12
N HIS A 119 14.96 -0.35 9.14
CA HIS A 119 15.89 -0.33 10.28
C HIS A 119 16.32 1.07 10.74
N TYR A 120 16.04 2.12 9.95
CA TYR A 120 16.32 3.51 10.35
C TYR A 120 15.29 4.08 11.34
N LEU A 121 14.19 3.35 11.63
CA LEU A 121 13.25 3.76 12.66
C LEU A 121 13.67 3.24 14.04
N PRO A 122 13.72 4.09 15.08
CA PRO A 122 14.18 3.72 16.42
C PRO A 122 13.22 2.79 17.20
N CYS A 123 12.13 2.30 16.58
CA CYS A 123 11.07 1.55 17.25
C CYS A 123 10.57 0.35 16.40
N GLN A 124 11.48 -0.43 15.82
CA GLN A 124 11.15 -1.69 15.13
C GLN A 124 11.32 -2.90 16.04
#